data_AF-A0A9E0AWN1-F1
#
_entry.id   AF-A0A9E0AWN1-F1
#
_cell.length_a   1.000
_cell.length_b   1.000
_cell.length_c   1.000
_cell.angle_alpha   90.00
_cell.angle_beta   90.00
_cell.angle_gamma   90.00
#
_symmetry.space_group_name_H-M   'P 1'
#
loop_
_entity.id
_entity.type
_entity.pdbx_description
1 polymer ?
#
loop_
_entity_poly.entity_id
_entity_poly.type
_entity_poly.pdbx_seq_one_letter_code
_entity_poly.pdbx_strand_id
1 'polypeptide(L)'
;MPNRSTDALFQLVKSLEKSEKRNFKLYAKRNSATEDLKVVQLFDALDKMNDYNEKELLKKTKSVKKQQLSNIKANLYKQILSSLRLIRDEANIDIHLHEQMDHARILYNKGLYLQSLKMLERLKETAKAHQQLTFLQQA
;
A
#
# COMPACT_ATOMS: atom_id res chain seq x y z
N MET A 1 33.20 -1.33 -1.58
CA MET A 1 32.49 -0.40 -0.66
C MET A 1 31.39 -1.19 0.05
N PRO A 2 31.51 -1.55 1.33
CA PRO A 2 30.64 -2.58 1.90
C PRO A 2 29.37 -1.99 2.56
N ASN A 3 28.22 -2.56 2.17
CA ASN A 3 26.96 -2.66 2.92
C ASN A 3 26.26 -1.38 3.41
N ARG A 4 25.72 -0.57 2.50
CA ARG A 4 24.43 0.12 2.75
C ARG A 4 23.30 -0.74 2.19
N SER A 5 23.08 -1.91 2.80
CA SER A 5 21.79 -2.60 2.66
C SER A 5 20.76 -1.84 3.51
N THR A 6 20.38 -0.65 3.07
CA THR A 6 19.28 0.12 3.65
C THR A 6 18.01 -0.66 3.39
N ASP A 7 17.50 -1.32 4.42
CA ASP A 7 16.28 -2.13 4.39
C ASP A 7 15.15 -1.34 3.69
N ALA A 8 14.58 -1.93 2.63
CA ALA A 8 13.59 -1.26 1.77
C ALA A 8 12.34 -0.84 2.55
N LEU A 9 11.95 -1.60 3.58
CA LEU A 9 10.86 -1.22 4.46
C LEU A 9 11.24 -0.03 5.33
N PHE A 10 12.47 0.04 5.85
CA PHE A 10 12.93 1.22 6.57
C PHE A 10 12.92 2.48 5.70
N GLN A 11 13.39 2.38 4.45
CA GLN A 11 13.31 3.49 3.49
C GLN A 11 11.87 3.94 3.26
N LEU A 12 10.94 2.99 3.02
CA LEU A 12 9.53 3.29 2.82
C LEU A 12 8.94 3.99 4.04
N VAL A 13 9.17 3.50 5.26
CA VAL A 13 8.65 4.15 6.49
C VAL A 13 9.19 5.58 6.64
N LYS A 14 10.42 5.83 6.20
CA LYS A 14 11.05 7.15 6.26
C LYS A 14 10.61 8.11 5.16
N SER A 15 10.16 7.62 4.01
CA SER A 15 9.61 8.47 2.96
C SER A 15 8.20 8.98 3.28
N LEU A 16 7.49 8.37 4.23
CA LEU A 16 6.12 8.76 4.56
C LEU A 16 6.02 10.15 5.20
N GLU A 17 5.02 10.91 4.78
CA GLU A 17 4.60 12.16 5.41
C GLU A 17 3.87 11.94 6.73
N LYS A 18 3.74 13.00 7.54
CA LYS A 18 3.02 12.93 8.83
C LYS A 18 1.56 12.50 8.66
N SER A 19 0.91 12.96 7.60
CA SER A 19 -0.46 12.61 7.19
C SER A 19 -0.57 11.12 6.88
N GLU A 20 0.32 10.59 6.04
CA GLU A 20 0.38 9.19 5.62
C GLU A 20 0.63 8.25 6.80
N LYS A 21 1.59 8.60 7.69
CA LYS A 21 1.86 7.82 8.91
C LYS A 21 0.64 7.73 9.82
N ARG A 22 -0.10 8.84 9.97
CA ARG A 22 -1.36 8.85 10.74
C ARG A 22 -2.42 7.97 10.09
N ASN A 23 -2.57 8.05 8.77
CA ASN A 23 -3.54 7.25 8.02
C ASN A 23 -3.24 5.75 8.13
N PHE A 24 -1.98 5.34 8.01
CA PHE A 24 -1.57 3.96 8.23
C PHE A 24 -1.96 3.45 9.64
N LYS A 25 -1.71 4.25 10.69
CA LYS A 25 -2.09 3.86 12.06
C LYS A 25 -3.61 3.72 12.23
N LEU A 26 -4.40 4.59 11.60
CA LEU A 26 -5.86 4.47 11.62
C LEU A 26 -6.33 3.24 10.84
N TYR A 27 -5.71 2.95 9.69
CA TYR A 27 -5.97 1.76 8.88
C TYR A 27 -5.70 0.48 9.68
N ALA A 28 -4.53 0.37 10.30
CA ALA A 28 -4.16 -0.79 11.13
C ALA A 28 -5.10 -0.97 12.33
N LYS A 29 -5.54 0.13 12.96
CA LYS A 29 -6.48 0.10 14.09
C LYS A 29 -7.88 -0.38 13.67
N ARG A 30 -8.34 -0.09 12.45
CA ARG A 30 -9.67 -0.55 11.98
C ARG A 30 -9.73 -2.06 11.75
N ASN A 31 -8.61 -2.68 11.41
CA ASN A 31 -8.51 -4.11 11.09
C ASN A 31 -8.08 -5.00 12.27
N SER A 32 -8.02 -4.43 13.48
CA SER A 32 -7.42 -4.97 14.71
C SER A 32 -7.53 -6.50 14.95
N ALA A 33 -6.58 -7.26 14.39
CA ALA A 33 -6.19 -8.58 14.90
C ALA A 33 -4.95 -8.47 15.81
N THR A 34 -4.67 -9.50 16.61
CA THR A 34 -3.50 -9.51 17.52
C THR A 34 -2.16 -9.39 16.77
N GLU A 35 -2.12 -9.83 15.51
CA GLU A 35 -0.95 -9.68 14.64
C GLU A 35 -0.73 -8.22 14.20
N ASP A 36 -1.79 -7.43 14.03
CA ASP A 36 -1.72 -6.03 13.63
C ASP A 36 -1.10 -5.15 14.72
N LEU A 37 -1.28 -5.52 15.99
CA LEU A 37 -0.60 -4.85 17.10
C LEU A 37 0.93 -4.97 16.99
N LYS A 38 1.45 -6.12 16.57
CA LYS A 38 2.90 -6.32 16.36
C LYS A 38 3.40 -5.53 15.15
N VAL A 39 2.59 -5.44 14.11
CA VAL A 39 2.87 -4.64 12.90
C VAL A 39 2.99 -3.15 13.25
N VAL A 40 2.04 -2.62 14.04
CA VAL A 40 2.08 -1.20 14.48
C VAL A 40 3.28 -0.92 15.39
N GLN A 41 3.62 -1.83 16.31
CA GLN A 41 4.82 -1.69 17.15
C GLN A 41 6.11 -1.68 16.33
N LEU A 42 6.19 -2.53 15.30
CA LEU A 42 7.32 -2.58 14.39
C LEU A 42 7.45 -1.26 13.60
N PHE A 43 6.32 -0.76 13.09
CA PHE A 43 6.25 0.53 12.39
C PHE A 43 6.76 1.69 13.27
N ASP A 44 6.26 1.80 14.51
CA ASP A 44 6.67 2.85 15.44
C ASP A 44 8.16 2.76 15.80
N ALA A 45 8.69 1.54 15.92
CA ALA A 45 10.11 1.34 16.19
C ALA A 45 10.98 1.80 15.01
N LEU A 46 10.59 1.48 13.76
CA LEU A 46 11.27 1.92 12.54
C LEU A 46 11.16 3.43 12.33
N ASP A 47 9.99 4.03 12.55
CA ASP A 47 9.77 5.47 12.38
C ASP A 47 10.64 6.31 13.33
N LYS A 48 10.90 5.81 14.54
CA LYS A 48 11.75 6.48 15.54
C LYS A 48 13.26 6.27 15.36
N MET A 49 13.69 5.36 14.49
CA MET A 49 15.12 5.08 14.27
C MET A 49 15.72 6.07 13.28
N ASN A 50 16.91 6.61 13.54
CA ASN A 50 17.59 7.46 12.54
C ASN A 50 18.27 6.61 11.46
N ASP A 51 18.94 5.55 11.89
CA ASP A 51 19.60 4.58 11.03
C ASP A 51 19.04 3.18 11.27
N TYR A 52 19.01 2.37 10.23
CA TYR A 52 18.51 1.00 10.32
C TYR A 52 19.46 0.12 11.14
N ASN A 53 18.99 -0.39 12.28
CA ASN A 53 19.70 -1.35 13.11
C ASN A 53 18.77 -2.48 13.58
N GLU A 54 18.95 -3.68 13.01
CA GLU A 54 18.11 -4.85 13.33
C GLU A 54 18.20 -5.29 14.80
N LYS A 55 19.37 -5.18 15.42
CA LYS A 55 19.56 -5.57 16.82
C LYS A 55 18.79 -4.64 17.75
N GLU A 56 18.79 -3.34 17.47
CA GLU A 56 17.98 -2.37 18.22
C GLU A 56 16.49 -2.56 17.96
N LEU A 57 16.11 -2.94 16.74
CA LEU A 57 14.73 -3.16 16.35
C LEU A 57 14.14 -4.30 17.18
N LEU A 58 14.85 -5.42 17.26
CA LEU A 58 14.45 -6.56 18.09
C LEU A 58 14.39 -6.22 19.59
N LYS A 59 15.27 -5.33 20.09
CA LYS A 59 15.22 -4.86 21.49
C LYS A 59 14.00 -4.00 21.76
N LYS A 60 13.59 -3.15 20.81
CA LYS A 60 12.42 -2.26 20.93
C LYS A 60 11.11 -3.03 20.71
N THR A 61 11.11 -4.05 19.88
CA THR A 61 9.92 -4.87 19.56
C THR A 61 9.98 -6.22 20.31
N LYS A 62 9.98 -6.18 21.65
CA LYS A 62 10.14 -7.38 22.52
C LYS A 62 9.11 -8.49 22.26
N SER A 63 7.95 -8.15 21.70
CA SER A 63 6.88 -9.09 21.36
C SER A 63 7.12 -9.87 20.05
N VAL A 64 8.18 -9.55 19.30
CA VAL A 64 8.52 -10.17 18.01
C VAL A 64 9.77 -11.03 18.14
N LYS A 65 9.64 -12.33 17.85
CA LYS A 65 10.79 -13.24 17.76
C LYS A 65 11.58 -12.96 16.49
N LYS A 66 12.90 -13.13 16.51
CA LYS A 66 13.77 -12.96 15.34
C LYS A 66 13.32 -13.77 14.12
N GLN A 67 12.84 -15.00 14.36
CA GLN A 67 12.30 -15.88 13.30
C GLN A 67 11.04 -15.30 12.62
N GLN A 68 10.23 -14.54 13.36
CA GLN A 68 9.00 -13.93 12.83
C GLN A 68 9.25 -12.58 12.17
N LEU A 69 10.40 -11.94 12.43
CA LEU A 69 10.69 -10.58 11.98
C LEU A 69 10.56 -10.44 10.46
N SER A 70 11.09 -11.39 9.68
CA SER A 70 11.01 -11.34 8.21
C SER A 70 9.55 -11.34 7.72
N ASN A 71 8.70 -12.18 8.31
CA ASN A 71 7.29 -12.26 7.94
C ASN A 71 6.53 -10.99 8.34
N ILE A 72 6.76 -10.49 9.56
CA ILE A 72 6.09 -9.27 10.05
C ILE A 72 6.54 -8.04 9.24
N LYS A 73 7.81 -7.98 8.82
CA LYS A 73 8.29 -6.94 7.90
C LYS A 73 7.58 -7.00 6.55
N ALA A 74 7.46 -8.19 5.97
CA ALA A 74 6.75 -8.37 4.70
C ALA A 74 5.26 -7.99 4.83
N ASN A 75 4.63 -8.34 5.95
CA ASN A 75 3.25 -7.94 6.24
C ASN A 75 3.14 -6.41 6.41
N LEU A 76 4.02 -5.79 7.21
CA LEU A 76 4.05 -4.34 7.40
C LEU A 76 4.21 -3.60 6.07
N TYR A 77 5.13 -4.05 5.22
CA TYR A 77 5.33 -3.47 3.89
C TYR A 77 4.05 -3.51 3.06
N LYS A 78 3.39 -4.68 2.98
CA LYS A 78 2.11 -4.82 2.27
C LYS A 78 1.03 -3.92 2.86
N GLN A 79 0.92 -3.84 4.20
CA GLN A 79 -0.10 -3.01 4.84
C GLN A 79 0.13 -1.51 4.62
N ILE A 80 1.38 -1.04 4.63
CA ILE A 80 1.71 0.36 4.30
C ILE A 80 1.24 0.68 2.89
N LEU A 81 1.61 -0.15 1.89
CA LEU A 81 1.20 0.07 0.50
C LEU A 81 -0.33 0.04 0.34
N SER A 82 -1.02 -0.90 0.98
CA SER A 82 -2.49 -0.94 1.00
C SER A 82 -3.08 0.31 1.62
N SER A 83 -2.51 0.80 2.73
CA SER A 83 -3.00 2.02 3.38
C SER A 83 -2.79 3.27 2.52
N LEU A 84 -1.66 3.36 1.82
CA LEU A 84 -1.35 4.46 0.91
C LEU A 84 -2.29 4.45 -0.29
N ARG A 85 -2.57 3.27 -0.85
CA ARG A 85 -3.56 3.11 -1.93
C ARG A 85 -4.96 3.58 -1.53
N LEU A 86 -5.33 3.41 -0.26
CA LEU A 86 -6.63 3.84 0.26
C LEU A 86 -6.71 5.35 0.55
N ILE A 87 -5.57 6.04 0.61
CA ILE A 87 -5.56 7.50 0.57
C ILE A 87 -6.06 7.86 -0.82
N ARG A 88 -7.35 8.20 -0.91
CA ARG A 88 -7.97 8.76 -2.10
C ARG A 88 -7.33 10.11 -2.34
N ASP A 89 -6.18 10.09 -2.98
CA ASP A 89 -5.65 11.26 -3.62
C ASP A 89 -6.26 11.27 -5.02
N GLU A 90 -7.06 12.29 -5.31
CA GLU A 90 -7.52 12.59 -6.68
C GLU A 90 -6.33 12.75 -7.65
N ALA A 91 -5.11 12.88 -7.12
CA ALA A 91 -3.86 12.93 -7.84
C ALA A 91 -3.45 11.60 -8.53
N ASN A 92 -3.84 10.42 -8.04
CA ASN A 92 -3.40 9.15 -8.64
C ASN A 92 -4.46 8.53 -9.55
N ILE A 93 -4.69 9.21 -10.67
CA ILE A 93 -5.64 8.80 -11.70
C ILE A 93 -5.37 7.37 -12.22
N ASP A 94 -4.11 6.93 -12.24
CA ASP A 94 -3.73 5.61 -12.75
C ASP A 94 -4.28 4.47 -11.89
N ILE A 95 -4.21 4.61 -10.56
CA ILE A 95 -4.82 3.65 -9.64
C ILE A 95 -6.33 3.60 -9.85
N HIS A 96 -6.96 4.76 -10.06
CA HIS A 96 -8.40 4.84 -10.29
C HIS A 96 -8.82 4.18 -11.61
N LEU A 97 -8.09 4.43 -12.70
CA LEU A 97 -8.34 3.83 -14.00
C LEU A 97 -8.15 2.31 -13.96
N HIS A 98 -7.11 1.81 -13.30
CA HIS A 98 -6.91 0.37 -13.10
C HIS A 98 -8.07 -0.27 -12.33
N GLU A 99 -8.52 0.36 -11.25
CA GLU A 99 -9.65 -0.16 -10.46
C GLU A 99 -10.95 -0.21 -11.28
N GLN A 100 -11.25 0.83 -12.06
CA GLN A 100 -12.40 0.82 -12.98
C GLN A 100 -12.29 -0.29 -14.03
N MET A 101 -11.08 -0.55 -14.54
CA MET A 101 -10.84 -1.62 -15.52
C MET A 101 -11.08 -3.00 -14.90
N ASP A 102 -10.59 -3.23 -13.68
CA ASP A 102 -10.82 -4.47 -12.95
C ASP A 102 -12.31 -4.70 -12.69
N HIS A 103 -13.06 -3.65 -12.32
CA HIS A 103 -14.51 -3.73 -12.15
C HIS A 103 -15.23 -4.08 -13.46
N ALA A 104 -14.85 -3.44 -14.57
CA ALA A 104 -15.42 -3.76 -15.88
C ALA A 104 -15.19 -5.23 -16.24
N ARG A 105 -14.00 -5.77 -15.96
CA ARG A 105 -13.65 -7.18 -16.20
C ARG A 105 -14.45 -8.14 -15.31
N ILE A 106 -14.65 -7.81 -14.04
CA ILE A 106 -15.49 -8.59 -13.13
C ILE A 106 -16.94 -8.64 -13.64
N LEU A 107 -17.50 -7.49 -14.04
CA LEU A 107 -18.86 -7.41 -14.60
C LEU A 107 -19.00 -8.26 -15.86
N TYR A 108 -18.02 -8.18 -16.77
CA TYR A 108 -17.99 -9.00 -17.98
C TYR A 108 -18.00 -10.49 -17.65
N ASN A 109 -17.12 -10.93 -16.74
CA ASN A 109 -17.03 -12.33 -16.31
C ASN A 109 -18.30 -12.83 -15.60
N LYS A 110 -19.14 -11.92 -15.10
CA LYS A 110 -20.45 -12.23 -14.50
C LYS A 110 -21.62 -12.15 -15.49
N GLY A 111 -21.36 -11.91 -16.78
CA GLY A 111 -22.39 -11.80 -17.83
C GLY A 111 -23.10 -10.44 -17.86
N LEU A 112 -22.65 -9.46 -17.08
CA LEU A 112 -23.21 -8.10 -17.01
C LEU A 112 -22.57 -7.20 -18.07
N TYR A 113 -22.76 -7.58 -19.34
CA TYR A 113 -22.03 -6.97 -20.48
C TYR A 113 -22.35 -5.49 -20.68
N LEU A 114 -23.62 -5.08 -20.56
CA LEU A 114 -23.99 -3.66 -20.72
C LEU A 114 -23.39 -2.78 -19.63
N GLN A 115 -23.34 -3.28 -18.39
CA GLN A 115 -22.73 -2.58 -17.26
C GLN A 115 -21.21 -2.50 -17.42
N SER A 116 -20.58 -3.58 -17.90
CA SER A 116 -19.16 -3.61 -18.25
C SER A 116 -18.84 -2.56 -19.32
N LEU A 117 -19.61 -2.52 -20.42
CA LEU A 117 -19.44 -1.56 -21.51
C LEU A 117 -19.57 -0.11 -21.02
N LYS A 118 -20.63 0.19 -20.27
CA LYS A 118 -20.85 1.54 -19.70
C LYS A 118 -19.72 1.97 -18.77
N MET A 119 -19.11 1.02 -18.06
CA MET A 119 -17.95 1.29 -17.20
C MET A 119 -16.69 1.55 -18.03
N LEU A 120 -16.45 0.79 -19.11
CA LEU A 120 -15.34 1.03 -20.04
C LEU A 120 -15.45 2.37 -20.77
N GLU A 121 -16.66 2.79 -21.14
CA GLU A 121 -16.89 4.11 -21.75
C GLU A 121 -16.45 5.25 -20.81
N ARG A 122 -16.90 5.21 -19.55
CA ARG A 122 -16.51 6.19 -18.53
C ARG A 122 -15.02 6.17 -18.23
N LEU A 123 -14.41 4.98 -18.22
CA LEU A 123 -12.97 4.83 -18.07
C LEU A 123 -12.22 5.52 -19.21
N LYS A 124 -12.66 5.33 -20.46
CA LYS A 124 -12.05 5.98 -21.64
C LYS A 124 -12.17 7.51 -21.59
N GLU A 125 -13.31 8.04 -21.15
CA GLU A 125 -13.50 9.48 -20.96
C GLU A 125 -12.54 10.03 -19.89
N THR A 126 -12.44 9.34 -18.76
CA THR A 126 -11.55 9.71 -17.65
C THR A 126 -10.08 9.65 -18.08
N ALA A 127 -9.66 8.59 -18.79
CA ALA A 127 -8.30 8.44 -19.29
C ALA A 127 -7.92 9.56 -20.29
N LYS A 128 -8.85 9.96 -21.16
CA LYS A 128 -8.64 11.09 -22.08
C LYS A 128 -8.48 12.41 -21.34
N ALA A 129 -9.33 12.68 -20.34
CA ALA A 129 -9.28 13.91 -19.56
C ALA A 129 -7.92 14.10 -18.84
N HIS A 130 -7.28 12.98 -18.45
CA HIS A 130 -6.01 12.98 -17.74
C HIS A 130 -4.80 12.58 -18.59
N GLN A 131 -4.92 12.55 -19.93
CA GLN A 131 -3.84 12.23 -20.88
C GLN A 131 -3.20 10.83 -20.70
N GLN A 132 -3.91 9.89 -20.09
CA GLN A 132 -3.45 8.51 -19.85
C GLN A 132 -3.75 7.61 -21.07
N LEU A 133 -3.07 7.88 -22.19
CA LEU A 133 -3.36 7.28 -23.50
C LEU A 133 -3.14 5.75 -23.57
N THR A 134 -2.27 5.20 -22.72
CA THR A 134 -1.97 3.76 -22.65
C THR A 134 -3.20 2.92 -22.26
N PHE A 135 -4.06 3.45 -21.38
CA PHE A 135 -5.30 2.78 -20.98
C PHE A 135 -6.34 2.71 -22.10
N LEU A 136 -6.28 3.61 -23.09
CA LEU A 136 -7.18 3.57 -24.25
C LEU A 136 -6.90 2.38 -25.17
N GLN A 137 -5.67 1.88 -25.20
CA GLN A 137 -5.28 0.72 -26.01
C GLN A 137 -5.62 -0.61 -25.34
N GLN A 138 -5.85 -0.61 -24.02
CA GLN A 138 -6.13 -1.80 -23.22
C GLN A 138 -7.63 -2.08 -23.03
N ALA A 139 -8.48 -1.09 -23.32
CA ALA A 139 -9.92 -1.07 -23.06
C ALA A 139 -10.80 -1.16 -24.30
#